data_AF-G5SLX0-F1
#
_entry.id   AF-G5SLX0-F1
#
_cell.length_a   1.000
_cell.length_b   1.000
_cell.length_c   1.000
_cell.angle_alpha   90.00
_cell.angle_beta   90.00
_cell.angle_gamma   90.00
#
_symmetry.space_group_name_H-M   'P 1'
#
loop_
_entity.id
_entity.type
_entity.pdbx_description
1 polymer ?
#
loop_
_entity_poly.entity_id
_entity_poly.type
_entity_poly.pdbx_seq_one_letter_code
_entity_poly.pdbx_strand_id
1 'polypeptide(L)'
;MRMKMKSFLIPALALALAGCANEELETIGSGTIPAVPSGQTILFSNNTALTIGDADGVQTRAMEGSMELRENVNEACNLELEEVPSIPDEVATLSDKQFNGWDVPSYVPKEGVYTIDGGTIRKDIFVDGTLYVKKYTGKGGRIIVKDGGTVIFESNVLEEITVLNYGEFSVKNKGDEFAVKKGATLKTVSDLSVKGKVELNGDVYVGGDFVCDELDTDGSSKLHVVGDLNVTSGKEESEFGDMSTVCVEGTLYARNLDLEEKTNVHVGCKLQVTEKLELEDFCELTAEYIKSSKTEISGATVILREGGLADLGDLCYEYSLKSALRFKVMGWGKAMIACNECELKGTYSLKNVVGPNFYFNYEKFYVWNGFGKEEAEIKIGTTLVNVATSNDYVEGGCNPGFTTDGGETPVDPEPDPEPEPEPEPEPDPEPGTSADIELQIPTDIEREWFAEADDFAIRVNGKYEEDIILEGNATTLHGVKVSESNLKVTLSGIENLPSGDEYTYELWIWVEEESWNAFTDAERKAWVSGDGDGTDITEKCTVTAPEGYSVRKNVYAGLGGQKDTPYIKVSIHVVRD
;
A
#
# COMPACT_ATOMS: atom_id res chain seq x y z
N MET A 1 -39.11 -71.13 6.36
CA MET A 1 -38.63 -71.02 4.96
C MET A 1 -37.12 -70.76 5.03
N ARG A 2 -36.29 -71.55 4.32
CA ARG A 2 -34.85 -71.27 4.07
C ARG A 2 -34.72 -69.81 3.55
N MET A 3 -33.69 -69.00 3.79
CA MET A 3 -32.26 -69.28 3.71
C MET A 3 -31.43 -68.07 4.23
N LYS A 4 -30.47 -68.35 5.14
CA LYS A 4 -29.05 -67.95 5.15
C LYS A 4 -28.59 -66.47 5.20
N MET A 5 -27.87 -66.19 6.31
CA MET A 5 -26.49 -65.65 6.48
C MET A 5 -26.07 -64.44 5.60
N LYS A 6 -25.44 -63.39 6.14
CA LYS A 6 -24.25 -63.35 7.02
C LYS A 6 -24.33 -62.10 7.94
N SER A 7 -24.10 -62.16 9.26
CA SER A 7 -22.79 -62.24 9.95
C SER A 7 -21.86 -61.06 9.56
N PHE A 8 -21.29 -60.24 10.44
CA PHE A 8 -21.18 -60.26 11.90
C PHE A 8 -20.53 -58.93 12.37
N LEU A 9 -20.80 -58.58 13.64
CA LEU A 9 -19.94 -57.88 14.62
C LEU A 9 -19.65 -56.35 14.55
N ILE A 10 -20.28 -55.71 15.55
CA ILE A 10 -20.02 -54.46 16.28
C ILE A 10 -18.82 -54.67 17.27
N PRO A 11 -18.42 -53.77 18.22
CA PRO A 11 -18.31 -52.29 18.32
C PRO A 11 -16.93 -51.78 18.89
N ALA A 12 -16.83 -50.45 19.00
CA ALA A 12 -16.25 -49.65 20.11
C ALA A 12 -14.71 -49.52 20.32
N LEU A 13 -14.27 -48.28 20.07
CA LEU A 13 -13.60 -47.32 20.97
C LEU A 13 -12.28 -47.71 21.69
N ALA A 14 -11.19 -47.00 21.35
CA ALA A 14 -10.21 -46.45 22.29
C ALA A 14 -9.32 -45.39 21.62
N LEU A 15 -9.14 -44.24 22.27
CA LEU A 15 -8.04 -43.28 22.04
C LEU A 15 -6.71 -43.87 22.54
N ALA A 16 -5.60 -43.59 21.85
CA ALA A 16 -4.31 -43.21 22.45
C ALA A 16 -3.31 -42.72 21.37
N LEU A 17 -2.64 -41.60 21.68
CA LEU A 17 -1.48 -41.01 21.00
C LEU A 17 -0.22 -41.89 21.13
N ALA A 18 0.67 -41.86 20.12
CA ALA A 18 2.14 -41.74 20.26
C ALA A 18 2.85 -41.81 18.89
N GLY A 19 3.42 -40.68 18.44
CA GLY A 19 4.87 -40.47 18.34
C GLY A 19 5.74 -41.15 17.26
N CYS A 20 6.43 -40.28 16.51
CA CYS A 20 7.76 -40.39 15.86
C CYS A 20 7.83 -41.22 14.56
N ALA A 21 8.51 -40.81 13.49
CA ALA A 21 9.67 -39.93 13.39
C ALA A 21 9.79 -39.26 11.99
N ASN A 22 10.50 -38.12 11.97
CA ASN A 22 11.29 -37.61 10.85
C ASN A 22 12.13 -38.73 10.22
N GLU A 23 12.22 -38.73 8.89
CA GLU A 23 13.49 -38.95 8.21
C GLU A 23 13.68 -37.84 7.17
N GLU A 24 14.87 -37.26 7.21
CA GLU A 24 15.38 -36.16 6.38
C GLU A 24 15.41 -36.55 4.90
N LEU A 25 15.16 -35.59 4.00
CA LEU A 25 15.81 -35.60 2.70
C LEU A 25 16.17 -34.19 2.22
N GLU A 26 17.44 -33.89 2.46
CA GLU A 26 18.40 -33.03 1.76
C GLU A 26 17.90 -32.06 0.67
N THR A 27 18.21 -30.79 0.95
CA THR A 27 18.52 -29.69 0.02
C THR A 27 19.05 -30.08 -1.36
N ILE A 28 18.43 -29.55 -2.41
CA ILE A 28 19.10 -29.24 -3.68
C ILE A 28 18.56 -27.91 -4.23
N GLY A 29 19.48 -26.93 -4.38
CA GLY A 29 19.47 -25.99 -5.51
C GLY A 29 18.80 -24.63 -5.31
N SER A 30 19.55 -23.68 -4.78
CA SER A 30 19.33 -22.24 -4.95
C SER A 30 19.27 -21.87 -6.44
N GLY A 31 18.12 -21.40 -6.89
CA GLY A 31 17.92 -20.69 -8.15
C GLY A 31 17.10 -19.44 -7.86
N THR A 32 17.70 -18.27 -8.09
CA THR A 32 17.04 -16.97 -7.97
C THR A 32 15.84 -16.88 -8.90
N ILE A 33 14.63 -16.74 -8.35
CA ILE A 33 13.40 -16.46 -9.10
C ILE A 33 13.36 -14.95 -9.42
N PRO A 34 13.15 -14.53 -10.68
CA PRO A 34 12.98 -13.12 -11.01
C PRO A 34 11.63 -12.61 -10.50
N ALA A 35 11.62 -11.41 -9.92
CA ALA A 35 10.42 -10.77 -9.39
C ALA A 35 9.46 -10.31 -10.50
N VAL A 36 8.16 -10.66 -10.42
CA VAL A 36 7.06 -9.86 -11.00
C VAL A 36 5.75 -10.04 -10.18
N PRO A 37 5.05 -8.97 -9.77
CA PRO A 37 3.74 -9.00 -9.10
C PRO A 37 2.58 -8.72 -10.07
N SER A 38 1.46 -9.47 -10.02
CA SER A 38 0.15 -9.00 -10.55
C SER A 38 -1.03 -9.87 -10.08
N GLY A 39 -2.24 -9.29 -9.96
CA GLY A 39 -3.51 -9.96 -9.61
C GLY A 39 -4.07 -10.91 -10.68
N GLN A 40 -3.25 -11.33 -11.64
CA GLN A 40 -3.57 -12.20 -12.76
C GLN A 40 -2.69 -13.47 -12.78
N THR A 41 -1.83 -13.64 -11.78
CA THR A 41 -0.85 -14.75 -11.68
C THR A 41 -1.12 -15.61 -10.45
N ILE A 42 -1.03 -16.93 -10.61
CA ILE A 42 -0.99 -17.91 -9.53
C ILE A 42 0.39 -18.57 -9.50
N LEU A 43 0.90 -18.78 -8.29
CA LEU A 43 2.13 -19.51 -8.02
C LEU A 43 1.81 -20.91 -7.48
N PHE A 44 2.61 -21.89 -7.88
CA PHE A 44 2.56 -23.26 -7.40
C PHE A 44 3.81 -23.58 -6.59
N SER A 45 3.67 -24.45 -5.58
CA SER A 45 4.77 -24.85 -4.69
C SER A 45 5.95 -25.56 -5.37
N ASN A 46 5.81 -25.91 -6.66
CA ASN A 46 6.91 -26.41 -7.50
C ASN A 46 7.67 -25.29 -8.23
N ASN A 47 7.54 -24.03 -7.79
CA ASN A 47 8.16 -22.84 -8.37
C ASN A 47 7.78 -22.61 -9.84
N THR A 48 6.57 -23.00 -10.23
CA THR A 48 5.98 -22.61 -11.53
C THR A 48 4.86 -21.61 -11.31
N ALA A 49 4.55 -20.83 -12.33
CA ALA A 49 3.54 -19.78 -12.26
C ALA A 49 2.62 -19.82 -13.48
N LEU A 50 1.34 -19.52 -13.28
CA LEU A 50 0.36 -19.37 -14.35
C LEU A 50 -0.24 -17.97 -14.33
N THR A 51 -0.12 -17.25 -15.44
CA THR A 51 -0.67 -15.90 -15.63
C THR A 51 -1.77 -15.92 -16.68
N ILE A 52 -2.87 -15.19 -16.47
CA ILE A 52 -4.03 -15.15 -17.37
C ILE A 52 -4.35 -13.69 -17.72
N GLY A 53 -4.64 -13.41 -18.99
CA GLY A 53 -5.02 -12.07 -19.45
C GLY A 53 -3.85 -11.20 -19.89
N ASP A 54 -4.11 -9.92 -20.11
CA ASP A 54 -3.06 -8.98 -20.54
C ASP A 54 -2.26 -8.53 -19.32
N ALA A 55 -0.99 -8.91 -19.28
CA ALA A 55 -0.06 -8.57 -18.19
C ALA A 55 0.21 -7.05 -18.05
N ASP A 56 -0.23 -6.25 -19.02
CA ASP A 56 -0.07 -4.79 -19.05
C ASP A 56 -1.37 -4.06 -18.69
N GLY A 57 -1.51 -3.69 -17.42
CA GLY A 57 -2.30 -2.53 -16.99
C GLY A 57 -3.83 -2.68 -16.87
N VAL A 58 -4.30 -2.38 -15.65
CA VAL A 58 -5.61 -1.79 -15.24
C VAL A 58 -6.57 -2.71 -14.47
N GLN A 59 -6.59 -2.42 -13.15
CA GLN A 59 -7.65 -2.32 -12.14
C GLN A 59 -8.55 -3.51 -11.77
N THR A 60 -8.37 -3.95 -10.52
CA THR A 60 -9.21 -4.92 -9.81
C THR A 60 -10.36 -4.25 -9.06
N ARG A 61 -11.54 -4.90 -9.11
CA ARG A 61 -12.60 -4.69 -8.12
C ARG A 61 -12.14 -5.37 -6.82
N ALA A 62 -12.03 -4.56 -5.76
CA ALA A 62 -11.51 -4.91 -4.44
C ALA A 62 -12.10 -6.20 -3.83
N MET A 63 -11.21 -7.12 -3.42
CA MET A 63 -11.43 -7.91 -2.20
C MET A 63 -11.46 -6.94 -1.01
N GLU A 64 -12.46 -7.05 -0.13
CA GLU A 64 -12.49 -6.29 1.12
C GLU A 64 -11.30 -6.67 2.01
N GLY A 65 -10.14 -6.05 1.76
CA GLY A 65 -8.90 -6.33 2.48
C GLY A 65 -7.63 -5.83 1.78
N SER A 66 -7.62 -5.70 0.45
CA SER A 66 -6.49 -5.16 -0.31
C SER A 66 -6.85 -3.78 -0.88
N MET A 67 -6.04 -2.77 -0.55
CA MET A 67 -6.06 -1.51 -1.29
C MET A 67 -5.08 -1.65 -2.45
N GLU A 68 -5.58 -1.55 -3.69
CA GLU A 68 -4.73 -1.16 -4.81
C GLU A 68 -4.09 0.19 -4.49
N LEU A 69 -2.84 0.39 -4.89
CA LEU A 69 -2.18 1.70 -4.94
C LEU A 69 -3.04 2.63 -5.81
N ARG A 70 -3.99 3.33 -5.20
CA ARG A 70 -4.59 4.50 -5.82
C ARG A 70 -3.51 5.56 -5.78
N GLU A 71 -3.30 6.24 -6.89
CA GLU A 71 -2.40 7.40 -7.00
C GLU A 71 -2.72 8.48 -5.93
N ASN A 72 -3.88 8.40 -5.25
CA ASN A 72 -4.32 9.34 -4.22
C ASN A 72 -4.83 8.63 -2.95
N VAL A 73 -3.94 8.00 -2.16
CA VAL A 73 -4.31 7.53 -0.79
C VAL A 73 -4.63 8.72 0.12
N ASN A 74 -3.97 9.85 -0.12
CA ASN A 74 -4.15 11.08 0.61
C ASN A 74 -4.08 12.26 -0.38
N GLU A 75 -5.08 13.13 -0.38
CA GLU A 75 -5.14 14.23 -1.35
C GLU A 75 -4.10 15.33 -1.11
N ALA A 76 -3.52 15.43 0.11
CA ALA A 76 -2.45 16.37 0.38
C ALA A 76 -1.17 16.00 -0.38
N CYS A 77 -0.94 14.72 -0.72
CA CYS A 77 0.23 14.33 -1.52
C CYS A 77 0.22 14.93 -2.94
N ASN A 78 -0.93 15.40 -3.44
CA ASN A 78 -1.03 16.12 -4.73
C ASN A 78 -0.83 17.63 -4.59
N LEU A 79 -0.68 18.14 -3.37
CA LEU A 79 -0.41 19.56 -3.16
C LEU A 79 1.05 19.80 -3.53
N GLU A 80 1.29 20.46 -4.66
CA GLU A 80 2.65 20.76 -5.13
C GLU A 80 2.89 22.27 -5.21
N LEU A 81 4.16 22.66 -5.23
CA LEU A 81 4.55 24.01 -5.62
C LEU A 81 4.52 24.14 -7.16
N GLU A 82 3.78 25.13 -7.64
CA GLU A 82 3.63 25.40 -9.07
C GLU A 82 4.96 25.85 -9.72
N GLU A 83 4.99 25.95 -11.05
CA GLU A 83 6.10 26.61 -11.73
C GLU A 83 6.18 28.10 -11.39
N VAL A 84 7.41 28.63 -11.31
CA VAL A 84 7.65 30.02 -10.93
C VAL A 84 6.95 30.98 -11.90
N PRO A 85 6.02 31.85 -11.43
CA PRO A 85 5.36 32.80 -12.31
C PRO A 85 6.34 33.79 -12.96
N SER A 86 6.08 34.13 -14.23
CA SER A 86 6.78 35.19 -14.95
C SER A 86 6.39 36.58 -14.43
N ILE A 87 7.37 37.48 -14.34
CA ILE A 87 7.14 38.88 -13.98
C ILE A 87 6.48 39.59 -15.20
N PRO A 88 5.34 40.28 -15.03
CA PRO A 88 4.76 41.10 -16.11
C PRO A 88 5.70 42.20 -16.63
N ASP A 89 5.56 42.62 -17.88
CA ASP A 89 6.43 43.65 -18.49
C ASP A 89 6.35 45.03 -17.78
N GLU A 90 5.22 45.32 -17.12
CA GLU A 90 4.98 46.55 -16.36
C GLU A 90 4.74 46.23 -14.88
N VAL A 91 5.79 46.01 -14.10
CA VAL A 91 5.68 45.96 -12.64
C VAL A 91 6.25 47.22 -12.00
N ALA A 92 5.41 47.93 -11.26
CA ALA A 92 5.84 49.08 -10.47
C ALA A 92 6.83 48.61 -9.39
N THR A 93 8.09 49.04 -9.51
CA THR A 93 9.12 48.90 -8.46
C THR A 93 8.68 49.66 -7.21
N LEU A 94 8.89 49.08 -6.02
CA LEU A 94 8.68 49.79 -4.76
C LEU A 94 9.55 51.06 -4.70
N SER A 95 8.93 52.25 -4.68
CA SER A 95 9.65 53.53 -4.53
C SER A 95 10.02 53.83 -3.07
N ASP A 96 9.21 53.35 -2.11
CA ASP A 96 9.38 53.60 -0.67
C ASP A 96 9.76 52.32 0.06
N LYS A 97 10.80 52.39 0.90
CA LYS A 97 11.35 51.23 1.63
C LYS A 97 10.46 50.68 2.75
N GLN A 98 9.44 51.43 3.15
CA GLN A 98 8.43 51.00 4.11
C GLN A 98 7.05 51.37 3.58
N PHE A 99 6.13 50.41 3.60
CA PHE A 99 4.78 50.58 3.07
C PHE A 99 3.72 50.40 4.17
N ASN A 100 2.77 51.34 4.16
CA ASN A 100 1.66 51.48 5.10
C ASN A 100 0.41 52.12 4.44
N GLY A 101 0.36 52.14 3.10
CA GLY A 101 -0.73 52.70 2.29
C GLY A 101 -1.81 51.69 1.89
N TRP A 102 -2.72 52.06 0.98
CA TRP A 102 -3.86 51.21 0.60
C TRP A 102 -3.46 50.00 -0.26
N ASP A 103 -2.54 50.17 -1.22
CA ASP A 103 -2.10 49.13 -2.17
C ASP A 103 -0.60 48.86 -2.10
N VAL A 104 -0.21 47.67 -1.66
CA VAL A 104 1.20 47.26 -1.65
C VAL A 104 1.71 47.16 -3.10
N PRO A 105 2.85 47.78 -3.45
CA PRO A 105 3.44 47.65 -4.78
C PRO A 105 3.89 46.22 -5.11
N SER A 106 4.02 45.94 -6.41
CA SER A 106 4.09 44.57 -6.93
C SER A 106 5.50 44.00 -7.12
N TYR A 107 6.59 44.74 -6.82
CA TYR A 107 7.96 44.22 -7.01
C TYR A 107 9.01 44.75 -6.03
N VAL A 108 9.76 43.82 -5.43
CA VAL A 108 10.97 44.03 -4.62
C VAL A 108 12.20 43.67 -5.46
N PRO A 109 13.00 44.64 -5.90
CA PRO A 109 14.21 44.37 -6.70
C PRO A 109 15.32 43.72 -5.87
N LYS A 110 16.28 43.07 -6.54
CA LYS A 110 17.37 42.28 -5.93
C LYS A 110 18.18 43.00 -4.83
N GLU A 111 18.53 44.26 -5.02
CA GLU A 111 19.25 45.07 -4.02
C GLU A 111 18.32 45.75 -2.99
N GLY A 112 17.03 45.44 -3.08
CA GLY A 112 15.95 46.06 -2.33
C GLY A 112 15.75 45.41 -0.96
N VAL A 113 15.57 46.25 0.06
CA VAL A 113 15.09 45.81 1.38
C VAL A 113 13.86 46.62 1.73
N TYR A 114 12.72 45.93 1.84
CA TYR A 114 11.40 46.55 2.00
C TYR A 114 10.64 45.96 3.17
N THR A 115 9.70 46.73 3.72
CA THR A 115 8.85 46.30 4.82
C THR A 115 7.39 46.64 4.54
N ILE A 116 6.51 45.65 4.68
CA ILE A 116 5.05 45.83 4.78
C ILE A 116 4.70 45.90 6.26
N ASP A 117 4.30 47.09 6.71
CA ASP A 117 3.93 47.40 8.09
C ASP A 117 2.59 48.14 8.12
N GLY A 118 1.62 47.54 7.42
CA GLY A 118 0.32 48.08 7.07
C GLY A 118 0.04 47.98 5.56
N GLY A 119 -1.24 47.88 5.19
CA GLY A 119 -1.70 47.92 3.80
C GLY A 119 -2.32 46.62 3.28
N THR A 120 -2.86 46.67 2.06
CA THR A 120 -3.67 45.57 1.49
C THR A 120 -2.91 44.80 0.42
N ILE A 121 -2.84 43.48 0.57
CA ILE A 121 -2.26 42.57 -0.42
C ILE A 121 -3.40 41.97 -1.27
N ARG A 122 -3.63 42.57 -2.44
CA ARG A 122 -4.68 42.16 -3.40
C ARG A 122 -4.16 41.85 -4.81
N LYS A 123 -2.84 41.97 -5.00
CA LYS A 123 -2.12 41.71 -6.25
C LYS A 123 -0.86 40.93 -5.94
N ASP A 124 -0.24 40.41 -6.97
CA ASP A 124 1.04 39.73 -6.86
C ASP A 124 2.15 40.71 -6.47
N ILE A 125 3.03 40.24 -5.60
CA ILE A 125 4.27 40.88 -5.16
C ILE A 125 5.41 39.93 -5.51
N PHE A 126 6.23 40.30 -6.49
CA PHE A 126 7.43 39.56 -6.87
C PHE A 126 8.62 40.00 -6.01
N VAL A 127 9.37 39.05 -5.45
CA VAL A 127 10.46 39.34 -4.51
C VAL A 127 11.78 38.75 -5.01
N ASP A 128 12.66 39.60 -5.54
CA ASP A 128 14.06 39.26 -5.88
C ASP A 128 15.04 39.71 -4.79
N GLY A 129 14.66 40.67 -3.93
CA GLY A 129 15.44 41.18 -2.80
C GLY A 129 14.91 40.67 -1.45
N THR A 130 14.90 41.52 -0.42
CA THR A 130 14.38 41.16 0.92
C THR A 130 13.09 41.88 1.26
N LEU A 131 12.07 41.13 1.69
CA LEU A 131 10.78 41.65 2.14
C LEU A 131 10.45 41.22 3.58
N TYR A 132 10.27 42.20 4.46
CA TYR A 132 9.74 41.99 5.81
C TYR A 132 8.22 42.17 5.80
N VAL A 133 7.47 41.19 6.29
CA VAL A 133 6.01 41.27 6.42
C VAL A 133 5.64 41.31 7.90
N LYS A 134 5.33 42.51 8.40
CA LYS A 134 5.00 42.75 9.81
C LYS A 134 3.50 42.78 10.07
N LYS A 135 2.78 43.51 9.22
CA LYS A 135 1.33 43.69 9.33
C LYS A 135 0.74 43.96 7.96
N TYR A 136 -0.37 43.32 7.62
CA TYR A 136 -1.06 43.53 6.35
C TYR A 136 -2.56 43.20 6.49
N THR A 137 -3.31 43.41 5.41
CA THR A 137 -4.67 42.87 5.23
C THR A 137 -4.68 42.08 3.93
N GLY A 138 -4.99 40.77 4.02
CA GLY A 138 -5.12 39.91 2.85
C GLY A 138 -6.41 40.19 2.08
N LYS A 139 -6.33 40.15 0.75
CA LYS A 139 -7.46 40.26 -0.19
C LYS A 139 -7.19 39.45 -1.47
N GLY A 140 -6.62 38.25 -1.31
CA GLY A 140 -6.37 37.28 -2.38
C GLY A 140 -5.13 37.55 -3.25
N GLY A 141 -4.25 38.46 -2.85
CA GLY A 141 -2.97 38.67 -3.54
C GLY A 141 -1.94 37.57 -3.22
N ARG A 142 -0.87 37.51 -4.01
CA ARG A 142 0.22 36.53 -3.83
C ARG A 142 1.54 37.21 -3.49
N ILE A 143 2.35 36.59 -2.65
CA ILE A 143 3.78 36.92 -2.48
C ILE A 143 4.56 35.82 -3.17
N ILE A 144 5.33 36.17 -4.19
CA ILE A 144 6.10 35.25 -5.04
C ILE A 144 7.57 35.54 -4.79
N VAL A 145 8.24 34.69 -4.01
CA VAL A 145 9.65 34.82 -3.66
C VAL A 145 10.46 34.08 -4.69
N LYS A 146 11.24 34.80 -5.48
CA LYS A 146 12.05 34.24 -6.56
C LYS A 146 13.34 33.66 -5.98
N ASP A 147 14.02 32.85 -6.78
CA ASP A 147 15.37 32.38 -6.44
C ASP A 147 16.30 33.58 -6.12
N GLY A 148 16.98 33.50 -4.98
CA GLY A 148 17.79 34.57 -4.40
C GLY A 148 17.03 35.68 -3.66
N GLY A 149 15.70 35.67 -3.68
CA GLY A 149 14.86 36.55 -2.87
C GLY A 149 14.62 35.98 -1.46
N THR A 150 14.27 36.86 -0.52
CA THR A 150 14.03 36.50 0.89
C THR A 150 12.75 37.15 1.40
N VAL A 151 11.89 36.36 2.04
CA VAL A 151 10.75 36.85 2.81
C VAL A 151 10.91 36.49 4.29
N ILE A 152 10.69 37.49 5.14
CA ILE A 152 10.71 37.35 6.60
C ILE A 152 9.34 37.73 7.13
N PHE A 153 8.56 36.74 7.56
CA PHE A 153 7.26 36.95 8.20
C PHE A 153 7.44 37.24 9.69
N GLU A 154 7.24 38.49 10.10
CA GLU A 154 7.16 38.88 11.50
C GLU A 154 5.71 38.86 12.03
N SER A 155 4.74 38.74 11.13
CA SER A 155 3.34 38.45 11.48
C SER A 155 3.22 37.02 11.99
N ASN A 156 2.41 36.82 13.04
CA ASN A 156 2.09 35.49 13.55
C ASN A 156 0.99 34.80 12.71
N VAL A 157 0.39 35.49 11.73
CA VAL A 157 -0.74 34.97 10.96
C VAL A 157 -0.54 35.22 9.48
N LEU A 158 -0.84 34.19 8.69
CA LEU A 158 -0.99 34.21 7.24
C LEU A 158 -2.48 34.02 6.92
N GLU A 159 -3.14 35.09 6.46
CA GLU A 159 -4.58 35.13 6.14
C GLU A 159 -4.84 35.71 4.74
N GLU A 160 -5.82 35.13 4.03
CA GLU A 160 -6.36 35.58 2.73
C GLU A 160 -5.30 35.93 1.64
N ILE A 161 -4.12 35.30 1.67
CA ILE A 161 -3.08 35.46 0.65
C ILE A 161 -2.41 34.12 0.36
N THR A 162 -1.72 34.04 -0.77
CA THR A 162 -0.85 32.91 -1.11
C THR A 162 0.61 33.34 -1.04
N VAL A 163 1.48 32.55 -0.42
CA VAL A 163 2.93 32.69 -0.48
C VAL A 163 3.48 31.54 -1.31
N LEU A 164 4.16 31.87 -2.41
CA LEU A 164 4.91 30.91 -3.25
C LEU A 164 6.40 31.23 -3.08
N ASN A 165 7.11 30.42 -2.30
CA ASN A 165 8.51 30.62 -1.99
C ASN A 165 9.41 29.67 -2.80
N TYR A 166 10.20 30.25 -3.70
CA TYR A 166 11.28 29.59 -4.45
C TYR A 166 12.68 30.07 -3.99
N GLY A 167 12.73 30.97 -3.01
CA GLY A 167 13.95 31.49 -2.41
C GLY A 167 13.96 31.18 -0.91
N GLU A 168 14.28 32.17 -0.08
CA GLU A 168 14.30 32.02 1.37
C GLU A 168 13.00 32.50 2.03
N PHE A 169 12.42 31.67 2.91
CA PHE A 169 11.30 32.04 3.76
C PHE A 169 11.65 31.78 5.23
N SER A 170 11.33 32.72 6.11
CA SER A 170 11.48 32.52 7.55
C SER A 170 10.35 33.18 8.34
N VAL A 171 9.93 32.51 9.40
CA VAL A 171 8.99 33.05 10.38
C VAL A 171 9.78 33.57 11.58
N LYS A 172 9.62 34.86 11.87
CA LYS A 172 10.14 35.54 13.06
C LYS A 172 8.98 36.09 13.87
N ASN A 173 8.06 35.21 14.22
CA ASN A 173 6.94 35.50 15.10
C ASN A 173 7.46 36.04 16.45
N LYS A 174 6.74 37.02 16.99
CA LYS A 174 7.04 37.58 18.33
C LYS A 174 6.34 36.81 19.45
N GLY A 175 5.45 35.89 19.10
CA GLY A 175 4.83 34.93 20.00
C GLY A 175 5.37 33.52 19.74
N ASP A 176 4.84 32.55 20.49
CA ASP A 176 5.18 31.13 20.34
C ASP A 176 4.14 30.41 19.44
N GLU A 177 3.51 31.13 18.50
CA GLU A 177 2.47 30.61 17.62
C GLU A 177 2.57 31.24 16.22
N PHE A 178 2.29 30.44 15.19
CA PHE A 178 2.12 30.87 13.80
C PHE A 178 0.91 30.17 13.18
N ALA A 179 -0.01 30.92 12.56
CA ALA A 179 -1.22 30.35 11.98
C ALA A 179 -1.33 30.60 10.48
N VAL A 180 -1.64 29.56 9.71
CA VAL A 180 -2.08 29.67 8.31
C VAL A 180 -3.59 29.51 8.30
N LYS A 181 -4.32 30.62 8.15
CA LYS A 181 -5.79 30.63 8.28
C LYS A 181 -6.47 30.17 6.99
N LYS A 182 -7.76 29.86 7.11
CA LYS A 182 -8.61 29.43 5.99
C LYS A 182 -8.55 30.39 4.80
N GLY A 183 -8.41 29.83 3.60
CA GLY A 183 -8.27 30.59 2.35
C GLY A 183 -6.90 31.20 2.14
N ALA A 184 -5.94 30.87 3.00
CA ALA A 184 -4.54 31.24 2.85
C ALA A 184 -3.71 30.00 2.47
N THR A 185 -2.58 30.23 1.80
CA THR A 185 -1.73 29.14 1.30
C THR A 185 -0.26 29.51 1.47
N LEU A 186 0.56 28.58 1.95
CA LEU A 186 2.02 28.70 2.01
C LEU A 186 2.66 27.53 1.28
N LYS A 187 3.41 27.80 0.21
CA LYS A 187 4.19 26.77 -0.48
C LYS A 187 5.65 27.19 -0.52
N THR A 188 6.56 26.33 -0.08
CA THR A 188 8.00 26.61 -0.06
C THR A 188 8.80 25.45 -0.64
N VAL A 189 9.82 25.75 -1.46
CA VAL A 189 10.76 24.73 -1.99
C VAL A 189 11.74 24.20 -0.93
N SER A 190 11.98 24.97 0.12
CA SER A 190 12.95 24.67 1.16
C SER A 190 12.28 24.20 2.44
N ASP A 191 13.10 23.82 3.42
CA ASP A 191 12.67 23.56 4.79
C ASP A 191 11.84 24.71 5.36
N LEU A 192 10.91 24.35 6.25
CA LEU A 192 10.15 25.27 7.07
C LEU A 192 10.51 25.00 8.54
N SER A 193 11.00 26.01 9.23
CA SER A 193 11.19 25.93 10.67
C SER A 193 10.43 27.06 11.35
N VAL A 194 9.54 26.69 12.25
CA VAL A 194 8.73 27.61 13.03
C VAL A 194 8.91 27.29 14.50
N LYS A 195 9.30 28.28 15.29
CA LYS A 195 9.38 28.11 16.74
C LYS A 195 7.97 28.20 17.34
N GLY A 196 7.65 27.28 18.25
CA GLY A 196 6.37 27.21 18.92
C GLY A 196 5.33 26.41 18.14
N LYS A 197 4.06 26.67 18.45
CA LYS A 197 2.88 26.02 17.88
C LYS A 197 2.60 26.53 16.47
N VAL A 198 2.18 25.64 15.58
CA VAL A 198 1.66 26.00 14.26
C VAL A 198 0.21 25.56 14.15
N GLU A 199 -0.68 26.47 13.76
CA GLU A 199 -2.10 26.18 13.48
C GLU A 199 -2.36 26.24 11.96
N LEU A 200 -2.83 25.13 11.38
CA LEU A 200 -3.16 25.05 9.97
C LEU A 200 -4.67 24.94 9.77
N ASN A 201 -5.24 25.99 9.18
CA ASN A 201 -6.61 26.04 8.67
C ASN A 201 -6.64 26.29 7.16
N GLY A 202 -5.46 26.47 6.54
CA GLY A 202 -5.24 26.63 5.11
C GLY A 202 -4.14 25.69 4.62
N ASP A 203 -3.78 25.80 3.35
CA ASP A 203 -2.94 24.78 2.70
C ASP A 203 -1.45 25.10 2.82
N VAL A 204 -0.64 24.09 3.15
CA VAL A 204 0.81 24.21 3.31
C VAL A 204 1.55 23.13 2.54
N TYR A 205 2.53 23.55 1.73
CA TYR A 205 3.49 22.67 1.06
C TYR A 205 4.92 23.02 1.49
N VAL A 206 5.70 22.01 1.90
CA VAL A 206 7.10 22.13 2.28
C VAL A 206 7.91 21.14 1.44
N GLY A 207 8.75 21.65 0.54
CA GLY A 207 9.60 20.85 -0.34
C GLY A 207 10.83 20.24 0.35
N GLY A 208 11.04 20.51 1.63
CA GLY A 208 12.06 19.91 2.49
C GLY A 208 11.47 19.51 3.84
N ASP A 209 12.23 19.69 4.92
CA ASP A 209 11.81 19.31 6.27
C ASP A 209 10.91 20.37 6.91
N PHE A 210 9.95 19.94 7.74
CA PHE A 210 9.12 20.83 8.56
C PHE A 210 9.35 20.57 10.05
N VAL A 211 9.83 21.59 10.76
CA VAL A 211 10.06 21.54 12.21
C VAL A 211 9.24 22.61 12.92
N CYS A 212 8.44 22.18 13.90
CA CYS A 212 7.83 23.05 14.90
C CYS A 212 7.73 22.36 16.26
N ASP A 213 7.33 23.11 17.30
CA ASP A 213 7.19 22.50 18.63
C ASP A 213 5.90 21.67 18.71
N GLU A 214 4.82 22.18 18.13
CA GLU A 214 3.47 21.60 18.14
C GLU A 214 2.76 21.96 16.84
N LEU A 215 1.88 21.10 16.34
CA LEU A 215 1.17 21.31 15.09
C LEU A 215 -0.29 20.88 15.24
N ASP A 216 -1.19 21.81 14.92
CA ASP A 216 -2.61 21.53 14.83
C ASP A 216 -3.09 21.71 13.40
N THR A 217 -3.89 20.77 12.91
CA THR A 217 -4.55 20.87 11.60
C THR A 217 -6.06 20.83 11.75
N ASP A 218 -6.75 21.78 11.13
CA ASP A 218 -8.19 22.01 11.26
C ASP A 218 -8.72 22.59 9.93
N GLY A 219 -10.03 22.82 9.81
CA GLY A 219 -10.66 23.57 8.73
C GLY A 219 -10.63 22.87 7.37
N SER A 220 -10.44 21.54 7.34
CA SER A 220 -10.12 20.73 6.17
C SER A 220 -8.86 21.20 5.44
N SER A 221 -7.85 21.62 6.20
CA SER A 221 -6.53 22.02 5.69
C SER A 221 -5.78 20.86 5.03
N LYS A 222 -4.83 21.20 4.15
CA LYS A 222 -3.90 20.26 3.52
C LYS A 222 -2.47 20.59 3.91
N LEU A 223 -1.74 19.60 4.41
CA LEU A 223 -0.31 19.71 4.66
C LEU A 223 0.44 18.66 3.83
N HIS A 224 1.41 19.11 3.03
CA HIS A 224 2.35 18.23 2.34
C HIS A 224 3.78 18.59 2.71
N VAL A 225 4.53 17.62 3.22
CA VAL A 225 5.95 17.71 3.57
C VAL A 225 6.71 16.63 2.79
N VAL A 226 7.62 17.04 1.92
CA VAL A 226 8.44 16.12 1.12
C VAL A 226 9.56 15.49 1.97
N GLY A 227 10.09 16.24 2.95
CA GLY A 227 11.06 15.74 3.92
C GLY A 227 10.41 15.14 5.18
N ASP A 228 11.09 15.33 6.31
CA ASP A 228 10.62 14.90 7.62
C ASP A 228 9.74 15.96 8.29
N LEU A 229 8.74 15.51 9.06
CA LEU A 229 7.93 16.36 9.95
C LEU A 229 8.32 16.07 11.41
N ASN A 230 8.81 17.09 12.12
CA ASN A 230 9.22 16.97 13.51
C ASN A 230 8.43 17.91 14.43
N VAL A 231 7.61 17.33 15.30
CA VAL A 231 6.73 17.99 16.28
C VAL A 231 6.96 17.45 17.70
N THR A 232 8.23 17.20 18.04
CA THR A 232 8.60 16.53 19.30
C THR A 232 8.85 17.46 20.49
N SER A 233 8.99 18.77 20.25
CA SER A 233 9.47 19.73 21.27
C SER A 233 8.34 20.36 22.10
N GLY A 234 7.09 20.17 21.70
CA GLY A 234 5.89 20.68 22.35
C GLY A 234 5.58 19.98 23.68
N LYS A 235 4.93 20.71 24.58
CA LYS A 235 4.49 20.19 25.89
C LYS A 235 3.06 19.69 25.87
N GLU A 236 2.29 20.06 24.86
CA GLU A 236 0.91 19.61 24.66
C GLU A 236 0.91 18.58 23.52
N GLU A 237 -0.28 18.13 23.15
CA GLU A 237 -0.53 17.17 22.07
C GLU A 237 -0.59 17.91 20.73
N SER A 238 -0.11 17.28 19.66
CA SER A 238 -0.37 17.77 18.30
C SER A 238 -1.66 17.13 17.81
N GLU A 239 -2.62 17.96 17.40
CA GLU A 239 -4.00 17.54 17.09
C GLU A 239 -4.27 17.70 15.59
N PHE A 240 -4.55 16.60 14.89
CA PHE A 240 -4.96 16.67 13.49
C PHE A 240 -6.45 16.34 13.37
N GLY A 241 -7.27 17.36 13.08
CA GLY A 241 -8.73 17.33 13.10
C GLY A 241 -9.43 17.93 11.88
N ASP A 242 -10.75 18.15 12.02
CA ASP A 242 -11.72 18.67 11.03
C ASP A 242 -11.47 18.26 9.56
N MET A 243 -11.41 16.94 9.32
CA MET A 243 -11.21 16.36 7.97
C MET A 243 -9.94 16.84 7.27
N SER A 244 -8.93 17.27 8.03
CA SER A 244 -7.63 17.67 7.47
C SER A 244 -6.92 16.49 6.82
N THR A 245 -6.04 16.81 5.87
CA THR A 245 -5.24 15.81 5.16
C THR A 245 -3.76 16.15 5.27
N VAL A 246 -2.98 15.19 5.76
CA VAL A 246 -1.54 15.37 6.01
C VAL A 246 -0.78 14.30 5.23
N CYS A 247 0.17 14.73 4.41
CA CYS A 247 1.10 13.87 3.68
C CYS A 247 2.53 14.22 4.06
N VAL A 248 3.26 13.26 4.60
CA VAL A 248 4.69 13.38 4.91
C VAL A 248 5.38 12.27 4.13
N GLU A 249 6.18 12.58 3.11
CA GLU A 249 6.88 11.54 2.34
C GLU A 249 8.02 10.90 3.17
N GLY A 250 8.67 11.69 4.03
CA GLY A 250 9.67 11.22 4.99
C GLY A 250 9.10 10.64 6.28
N THR A 251 9.77 10.92 7.40
CA THR A 251 9.41 10.46 8.75
C THR A 251 8.61 11.51 9.50
N LEU A 252 7.55 11.08 10.18
CA LEU A 252 6.81 11.90 11.13
C LEU A 252 7.25 11.55 12.56
N TYR A 253 7.85 12.52 13.25
CA TYR A 253 8.21 12.43 14.65
C TYR A 253 7.27 13.26 15.52
N ALA A 254 6.60 12.63 16.48
CA ALA A 254 5.74 13.31 17.43
C ALA A 254 5.98 12.81 18.87
N ARG A 255 5.66 13.65 19.85
CA ARG A 255 5.65 13.23 21.25
C ARG A 255 4.32 12.60 21.61
N ASN A 256 3.24 13.36 21.50
CA ASN A 256 1.85 12.90 21.52
C ASN A 256 1.18 13.36 20.23
N LEU A 257 0.39 12.48 19.62
CA LEU A 257 -0.30 12.76 18.36
C LEU A 257 -1.72 12.23 18.46
N ASP A 258 -2.69 13.12 18.28
CA ASP A 258 -4.11 12.79 18.23
C ASP A 258 -4.64 13.00 16.80
N LEU A 259 -5.21 11.95 16.23
CA LEU A 259 -5.95 12.03 14.97
C LEU A 259 -7.44 11.94 15.26
N GLU A 260 -8.14 13.05 15.05
CA GLU A 260 -9.56 13.19 15.33
C GLU A 260 -10.37 13.62 14.09
N GLU A 261 -11.69 13.66 14.24
CA GLU A 261 -12.60 14.31 13.28
C GLU A 261 -12.43 13.92 11.80
N LYS A 262 -12.16 12.63 11.53
CA LYS A 262 -12.00 12.03 10.18
C LYS A 262 -10.77 12.49 9.41
N THR A 263 -9.70 12.86 10.11
CA THR A 263 -8.42 13.19 9.49
C THR A 263 -7.84 12.00 8.70
N ASN A 264 -7.14 12.30 7.61
CA ASN A 264 -6.36 11.33 6.84
C ASN A 264 -4.87 11.70 6.86
N VAL A 265 -4.04 10.81 7.38
CA VAL A 265 -2.59 10.97 7.46
C VAL A 265 -1.88 9.90 6.64
N HIS A 266 -0.98 10.33 5.76
CA HIS A 266 -0.04 9.50 5.05
C HIS A 266 1.39 9.81 5.50
N VAL A 267 2.12 8.77 5.87
CA VAL A 267 3.56 8.82 6.16
C VAL A 267 4.27 7.84 5.24
N GLY A 268 5.08 8.34 4.32
CA GLY A 268 5.75 7.55 3.30
C GLY A 268 6.81 6.61 3.88
N CYS A 269 7.47 7.04 4.96
CA CYS A 269 8.50 6.27 5.66
C CYS A 269 7.98 5.77 7.02
N LYS A 270 8.36 6.42 8.12
CA LYS A 270 8.08 5.99 9.49
C LYS A 270 7.24 7.01 10.26
N LEU A 271 6.22 6.55 10.97
CA LEU A 271 5.58 7.31 12.05
C LEU A 271 6.19 6.88 13.39
N GLN A 272 6.79 7.82 14.11
CA GLN A 272 7.37 7.57 15.43
C GLN A 272 6.77 8.51 16.48
N VAL A 273 5.97 7.94 17.37
CA VAL A 273 5.30 8.65 18.47
C VAL A 273 5.87 8.17 19.81
N THR A 274 6.52 9.06 20.55
CA THR A 274 7.31 8.62 21.71
C THR A 274 6.49 8.37 22.97
N GLU A 275 5.34 9.02 23.15
CA GLU A 275 4.51 8.90 24.35
C GLU A 275 3.15 8.25 24.05
N LYS A 276 2.28 8.90 23.25
CA LYS A 276 0.93 8.43 22.97
C LYS A 276 0.49 8.74 21.54
N LEU A 277 0.01 7.73 20.83
CA LEU A 277 -0.72 7.86 19.58
C LEU A 277 -2.22 7.62 19.86
N GLU A 278 -3.07 8.57 19.49
CA GLU A 278 -4.53 8.45 19.56
C GLU A 278 -5.14 8.47 18.16
N LEU A 279 -6.07 7.55 17.90
CA LEU A 279 -6.71 7.34 16.61
C LEU A 279 -8.23 7.21 16.81
N GLU A 280 -8.95 8.29 16.57
CA GLU A 280 -10.40 8.35 16.74
C GLU A 280 -11.20 7.69 15.59
N ASP A 281 -12.52 7.62 15.80
CA ASP A 281 -13.48 7.14 14.82
C ASP A 281 -13.31 7.83 13.46
N PHE A 282 -13.32 7.03 12.39
CA PHE A 282 -13.25 7.46 10.98
C PHE A 282 -11.92 8.08 10.53
N CYS A 283 -10.92 8.20 11.40
CA CYS A 283 -9.59 8.63 10.99
C CYS A 283 -8.89 7.53 10.17
N GLU A 284 -8.02 7.96 9.25
CA GLU A 284 -7.22 7.07 8.41
C GLU A 284 -5.74 7.37 8.60
N LEU A 285 -4.94 6.33 8.86
CA LEU A 285 -3.49 6.42 8.98
C LEU A 285 -2.84 5.42 8.04
N THR A 286 -2.00 5.90 7.15
CA THR A 286 -1.20 5.09 6.23
C THR A 286 0.28 5.25 6.54
N ALA A 287 1.01 4.15 6.75
CA ALA A 287 2.46 4.19 6.96
C ALA A 287 3.15 2.87 6.56
N GLU A 288 4.47 2.90 6.34
CA GLU A 288 5.26 1.66 6.22
C GLU A 288 5.61 1.08 7.59
N TYR A 289 6.00 1.96 8.51
CA TYR A 289 6.30 1.60 9.88
C TYR A 289 5.63 2.57 10.86
N ILE A 290 4.87 2.02 11.80
CA ILE A 290 4.32 2.77 12.92
C ILE A 290 5.04 2.30 14.19
N LYS A 291 5.59 3.24 14.95
CA LYS A 291 6.17 3.00 16.26
C LYS A 291 5.52 3.90 17.29
N SER A 292 4.89 3.31 18.29
CA SER A 292 4.34 4.04 19.44
C SER A 292 4.63 3.32 20.75
N SER A 293 4.88 4.08 21.81
CA SER A 293 4.98 3.52 23.18
C SER A 293 3.61 3.10 23.72
N LYS A 294 2.56 3.82 23.33
CA LYS A 294 1.17 3.58 23.74
C LYS A 294 0.23 4.02 22.63
N THR A 295 -0.73 3.17 22.29
CA THR A 295 -1.71 3.45 21.25
C THR A 295 -3.12 3.33 21.80
N GLU A 296 -3.91 4.38 21.69
CA GLU A 296 -5.36 4.36 21.93
C GLU A 296 -6.07 4.48 20.60
N ILE A 297 -6.94 3.52 20.30
CA ILE A 297 -7.57 3.43 18.98
C ILE A 297 -9.03 3.06 19.12
N SER A 298 -9.87 3.65 18.28
CA SER A 298 -11.30 3.34 18.21
C SER A 298 -11.69 2.95 16.77
N GLY A 299 -12.73 3.53 16.18
CA GLY A 299 -13.22 3.18 14.84
C GLY A 299 -12.38 3.69 13.66
N ALA A 300 -11.06 3.71 13.79
CA ALA A 300 -10.11 4.19 12.78
C ALA A 300 -9.82 3.15 11.69
N THR A 301 -9.12 3.55 10.62
CA THR A 301 -8.54 2.64 9.62
C THR A 301 -7.03 2.84 9.58
N VAL A 302 -6.28 1.77 9.87
CA VAL A 302 -4.81 1.75 9.78
C VAL A 302 -4.40 0.93 8.56
N ILE A 303 -3.56 1.50 7.72
CA ILE A 303 -3.15 0.95 6.44
C ILE A 303 -1.62 0.81 6.45
N LEU A 304 -1.14 -0.42 6.31
CA LEU A 304 0.29 -0.71 6.17
C LEU A 304 0.63 -1.09 4.73
N ARG A 305 1.85 -0.79 4.27
CA ARG A 305 2.38 -1.44 3.05
C ARG A 305 2.59 -2.93 3.28
N GLU A 306 2.66 -3.70 2.21
CA GLU A 306 3.20 -5.05 2.24
C GLU A 306 4.60 -5.06 2.88
N GLY A 307 4.85 -6.00 3.80
CA GLY A 307 6.04 -6.03 4.65
C GLY A 307 6.05 -4.98 5.77
N GLY A 308 5.03 -4.13 5.86
CA GLY A 308 4.89 -3.07 6.85
C GLY A 308 4.75 -3.60 8.28
N LEU A 309 5.10 -2.77 9.25
CA LEU A 309 5.04 -3.09 10.68
C LEU A 309 4.30 -1.99 11.44
N ALA A 310 3.39 -2.37 12.32
CA ALA A 310 2.85 -1.50 13.35
C ALA A 310 3.28 -2.02 14.73
N ASP A 311 4.30 -1.40 15.32
CA ASP A 311 4.72 -1.61 16.69
C ASP A 311 4.00 -0.59 17.59
N LEU A 312 2.90 -1.03 18.21
CA LEU A 312 1.91 -0.17 18.83
C LEU A 312 2.11 -0.01 20.35
N GLY A 313 3.14 -0.64 20.92
CA GLY A 313 3.41 -0.59 22.36
C GLY A 313 2.21 -1.12 23.18
N ASP A 314 1.78 -0.37 24.19
CA ASP A 314 0.55 -0.69 24.92
C ASP A 314 -0.68 -0.27 24.11
N LEU A 315 -1.40 -1.24 23.55
CA LEU A 315 -2.55 -1.02 22.68
C LEU A 315 -3.87 -1.09 23.46
N CYS A 316 -4.67 -0.02 23.41
CA CYS A 316 -6.04 -0.01 23.90
C CYS A 316 -7.00 0.22 22.74
N TYR A 317 -7.82 -0.79 22.41
CA TYR A 317 -8.90 -0.67 21.43
C TYR A 317 -10.25 -0.48 22.14
N GLU A 318 -10.87 0.67 21.89
CA GLU A 318 -12.24 0.97 22.32
C GLU A 318 -13.24 0.76 21.18
N TYR A 319 -14.12 -0.22 21.34
CA TYR A 319 -15.16 -0.50 20.36
C TYR A 319 -16.11 0.69 20.21
N SER A 320 -16.23 1.18 18.98
CA SER A 320 -17.16 2.24 18.64
C SER A 320 -18.39 1.70 17.90
N LEU A 321 -19.53 2.31 18.20
CA LEU A 321 -20.78 2.11 17.45
C LEU A 321 -20.87 3.00 16.20
N LYS A 322 -19.96 3.97 16.04
CA LYS A 322 -19.97 4.90 14.91
C LYS A 322 -19.20 4.33 13.72
N SER A 323 -18.03 3.74 13.97
CA SER A 323 -17.14 3.16 12.96
C SER A 323 -16.44 1.93 13.52
N ALA A 324 -16.08 0.99 12.65
CA ALA A 324 -15.33 -0.20 13.03
C ALA A 324 -13.83 0.02 12.79
N LEU A 325 -13.01 -0.37 13.76
CA LEU A 325 -11.56 -0.44 13.58
C LEU A 325 -11.23 -1.42 12.44
N ARG A 326 -10.34 -1.01 11.54
CA ARG A 326 -9.84 -1.86 10.45
C ARG A 326 -8.33 -1.72 10.31
N PHE A 327 -7.62 -2.84 10.27
CA PHE A 327 -6.27 -2.90 9.72
C PHE A 327 -6.34 -3.40 8.28
N LYS A 328 -5.57 -2.77 7.37
CA LYS A 328 -5.49 -3.12 5.95
C LYS A 328 -4.04 -3.18 5.49
N VAL A 329 -3.79 -4.02 4.50
CA VAL A 329 -2.50 -4.06 3.79
C VAL A 329 -2.71 -3.45 2.40
N MET A 330 -1.82 -2.55 1.99
CA MET A 330 -1.72 -2.10 0.60
C MET A 330 -1.06 -3.21 -0.21
N GLY A 331 -1.73 -3.66 -1.26
CA GLY A 331 -1.31 -4.83 -2.01
C GLY A 331 -1.84 -6.15 -1.43
N TRP A 332 -1.16 -7.24 -1.80
CA TRP A 332 -1.66 -8.60 -1.62
C TRP A 332 -0.84 -9.43 -0.62
N GLY A 333 0.34 -8.96 -0.22
CA GLY A 333 1.14 -9.64 0.79
C GLY A 333 0.69 -9.37 2.22
N LYS A 334 1.63 -9.58 3.14
CA LYS A 334 1.36 -9.56 4.59
C LYS A 334 2.02 -8.37 5.26
N ALA A 335 1.47 -7.96 6.38
CA ALA A 335 2.06 -6.99 7.28
C ALA A 335 2.02 -7.52 8.72
N MET A 336 2.69 -6.84 9.64
CA MET A 336 2.74 -7.24 11.04
C MET A 336 2.18 -6.14 11.95
N ILE A 337 1.43 -6.56 12.96
CA ILE A 337 1.02 -5.73 14.09
C ILE A 337 1.64 -6.36 15.33
N ALA A 338 2.33 -5.56 16.13
CA ALA A 338 2.94 -5.96 17.39
C ALA A 338 2.49 -5.02 18.51
N CYS A 339 2.31 -5.56 19.71
CA CYS A 339 1.98 -4.81 20.91
C CYS A 339 2.49 -5.55 22.15
N ASN A 340 2.66 -4.83 23.27
CA ASN A 340 3.03 -5.44 24.54
C ASN A 340 1.77 -5.98 25.23
N GLU A 341 0.96 -5.06 25.78
CA GLU A 341 -0.37 -5.37 26.29
C GLU A 341 -1.43 -4.90 25.29
N CYS A 342 -2.38 -5.76 24.94
CA CYS A 342 -3.56 -5.40 24.15
C CYS A 342 -4.82 -5.44 25.03
N GLU A 343 -5.48 -4.30 25.22
CA GLU A 343 -6.73 -4.17 25.97
C GLU A 343 -7.91 -3.88 25.04
N LEU A 344 -8.99 -4.66 25.18
CA LEU A 344 -10.26 -4.42 24.47
C LEU A 344 -11.31 -3.85 25.41
N LYS A 345 -11.95 -2.76 25.00
CA LYS A 345 -13.11 -2.16 25.69
C LYS A 345 -14.35 -2.27 24.80
N GLY A 346 -15.45 -2.77 25.36
CA GLY A 346 -16.73 -2.88 24.64
C GLY A 346 -16.81 -4.00 23.59
N THR A 347 -15.74 -4.78 23.39
CA THR A 347 -15.70 -5.96 22.51
C THR A 347 -14.83 -7.07 23.10
N TYR A 348 -15.03 -8.30 22.62
CA TYR A 348 -14.29 -9.51 23.02
C TYR A 348 -13.61 -10.19 21.82
N SER A 349 -13.49 -9.50 20.68
CA SER A 349 -12.96 -10.09 19.45
C SER A 349 -12.32 -9.06 18.53
N LEU A 350 -11.23 -9.48 17.90
CA LEU A 350 -10.54 -8.82 16.80
C LEU A 350 -10.79 -9.52 15.45
N LYS A 351 -11.76 -10.45 15.37
CA LYS A 351 -11.99 -11.29 14.18
C LYS A 351 -12.19 -10.49 12.90
N ASN A 352 -12.87 -9.35 12.99
CA ASN A 352 -13.18 -8.49 11.85
C ASN A 352 -12.26 -7.26 11.78
N VAL A 353 -11.29 -7.16 12.70
CA VAL A 353 -10.37 -6.02 12.81
C VAL A 353 -9.02 -6.38 12.20
N VAL A 354 -8.51 -7.57 12.54
CA VAL A 354 -7.22 -8.10 12.07
C VAL A 354 -7.51 -9.29 11.17
N GLY A 355 -7.35 -9.10 9.86
CA GLY A 355 -7.60 -10.13 8.84
C GLY A 355 -6.43 -11.11 8.64
N PRO A 356 -6.59 -12.13 7.77
CA PRO A 356 -5.61 -13.20 7.56
C PRO A 356 -4.26 -12.74 6.98
N ASN A 357 -4.20 -11.53 6.41
CA ASN A 357 -2.98 -10.94 5.84
C ASN A 357 -2.08 -10.29 6.91
N PHE A 358 -2.42 -10.42 8.19
CA PHE A 358 -1.62 -9.88 9.28
C PHE A 358 -0.98 -10.97 10.12
N TYR A 359 0.30 -10.79 10.41
CA TYR A 359 0.91 -11.31 11.64
C TYR A 359 0.45 -10.44 12.80
N PHE A 360 0.04 -11.07 13.90
CA PHE A 360 -0.40 -10.35 15.09
C PHE A 360 0.33 -10.86 16.33
N ASN A 361 1.20 -10.01 16.87
CA ASN A 361 2.00 -10.32 18.04
C ASN A 361 1.53 -9.54 19.26
N TYR A 362 1.49 -10.23 20.39
CA TYR A 362 1.17 -9.65 21.69
C TYR A 362 1.83 -10.43 22.83
N GLU A 363 2.21 -9.75 23.91
CA GLU A 363 2.66 -10.41 25.15
C GLU A 363 1.50 -10.79 26.05
N LYS A 364 0.56 -9.85 26.27
CA LYS A 364 -0.62 -10.07 27.11
C LYS A 364 -1.87 -9.49 26.51
N PHE A 365 -3.00 -10.10 26.82
CA PHE A 365 -4.29 -9.73 26.27
C PHE A 365 -5.33 -9.54 27.38
N TYR A 366 -6.04 -8.41 27.35
CA TYR A 366 -7.04 -8.04 28.35
C TYR A 366 -8.37 -7.67 27.71
N VAL A 367 -9.46 -7.94 28.43
CA VAL A 367 -10.78 -7.39 28.11
C VAL A 367 -11.35 -6.67 29.32
N TRP A 368 -11.93 -5.49 29.08
CA TRP A 368 -12.62 -4.70 30.08
C TRP A 368 -14.06 -5.18 30.26
N ASN A 369 -14.40 -5.67 31.46
CA ASN A 369 -15.73 -6.20 31.79
C ASN A 369 -16.66 -5.19 32.49
N GLY A 370 -16.28 -3.90 32.53
CA GLY A 370 -17.01 -2.84 33.24
C GLY A 370 -16.60 -2.65 34.71
N PHE A 371 -15.91 -3.63 35.30
CA PHE A 371 -15.46 -3.59 36.70
C PHE A 371 -13.93 -3.69 36.86
N GLY A 372 -13.21 -4.04 35.79
CA GLY A 372 -11.77 -4.10 35.72
C GLY A 372 -11.28 -4.79 34.45
N LYS A 373 -9.96 -4.88 34.28
CA LYS A 373 -9.32 -5.66 33.23
C LYS A 373 -9.13 -7.11 33.65
N GLU A 374 -9.47 -8.05 32.78
CA GLU A 374 -9.29 -9.49 32.97
C GLU A 374 -8.55 -10.09 31.77
N GLU A 375 -7.62 -11.01 32.02
CA GLU A 375 -6.89 -11.71 30.96
C GLU A 375 -7.82 -12.70 30.27
N ALA A 376 -7.82 -12.73 28.93
CA ALA A 376 -8.77 -13.53 28.16
C ALA A 376 -8.16 -14.09 26.87
N GLU A 377 -8.58 -15.31 26.52
CA GLU A 377 -8.42 -15.81 25.16
C GLU A 377 -9.46 -15.14 24.24
N ILE A 378 -9.00 -14.56 23.14
CA ILE A 378 -9.84 -13.83 22.21
C ILE A 378 -9.76 -14.39 20.79
N LYS A 379 -10.82 -14.16 20.02
CA LYS A 379 -10.87 -14.52 18.61
C LYS A 379 -10.24 -13.41 17.77
N ILE A 380 -9.12 -13.73 17.13
CA ILE A 380 -8.42 -12.90 16.14
C ILE A 380 -8.75 -13.45 14.75
N GLY A 381 -8.80 -12.60 13.72
CA GLY A 381 -9.18 -13.00 12.36
C GLY A 381 -8.04 -13.60 11.54
N THR A 382 -6.87 -13.76 12.13
CA THR A 382 -5.68 -14.40 11.56
C THR A 382 -5.29 -15.64 12.35
N THR A 383 -4.63 -16.59 11.68
CA THR A 383 -3.93 -17.72 12.31
C THR A 383 -2.46 -17.42 12.58
N LEU A 384 -1.94 -16.28 12.10
CA LEU A 384 -0.55 -15.88 12.18
C LEU A 384 -0.28 -15.11 13.48
N VAL A 385 -0.51 -15.75 14.62
CA VAL A 385 -0.40 -15.13 15.94
C VAL A 385 0.89 -15.57 16.63
N ASN A 386 1.77 -14.62 17.01
CA ASN A 386 3.04 -14.91 17.67
C ASN A 386 3.90 -15.96 16.93
N VAL A 387 3.96 -15.85 15.61
CA VAL A 387 4.74 -16.75 14.70
C VAL A 387 5.67 -15.97 13.75
N ALA A 388 5.98 -14.74 14.13
CA ALA A 388 6.93 -13.87 13.47
C ALA A 388 7.61 -13.00 14.53
N THR A 389 8.76 -12.44 14.19
CA THR A 389 9.54 -11.57 15.07
C THR A 389 9.90 -10.29 14.31
N SER A 390 9.67 -9.13 14.91
CA SER A 390 10.14 -7.86 14.36
C SER A 390 11.67 -7.88 14.28
N ASN A 391 12.23 -7.44 13.16
CA ASN A 391 13.68 -7.35 13.03
C ASN A 391 14.21 -6.14 13.81
N ASP A 392 15.52 -6.11 14.04
CA ASP A 392 16.19 -4.94 14.60
C ASP A 392 16.06 -3.74 13.65
N TYR A 393 15.76 -2.58 14.23
CA TYR A 393 15.69 -1.34 13.47
C TYR A 393 17.10 -0.88 13.06
N VAL A 394 17.29 -0.68 11.75
CA VAL A 394 18.50 -0.08 11.19
C VAL A 394 18.31 1.44 11.10
N GLU A 395 19.23 2.19 11.72
CA GLU A 395 19.22 3.65 11.68
C GLU A 395 19.25 4.17 10.23
N GLY A 396 18.35 5.11 9.91
CA GLY A 396 18.16 5.62 8.55
C GLY A 396 17.23 4.77 7.66
N GLY A 397 16.78 3.60 8.12
CA GLY A 397 15.76 2.81 7.44
C GLY A 397 14.33 3.27 7.75
N CYS A 398 13.40 3.03 6.83
CA CYS A 398 11.97 3.32 7.04
C CYS A 398 11.27 2.26 7.88
N ASN A 399 11.50 0.98 7.57
CA ASN A 399 10.78 -0.14 8.16
C ASN A 399 11.77 -1.25 8.55
N PRO A 400 11.77 -1.74 9.80
CA PRO A 400 12.60 -2.90 10.18
C PRO A 400 12.14 -4.19 9.50
N GLY A 401 10.86 -4.30 9.12
CA GLY A 401 10.27 -5.55 8.67
C GLY A 401 10.19 -6.61 9.79
N PHE A 402 9.97 -7.86 9.39
CA PHE A 402 9.84 -8.97 10.31
C PHE A 402 10.28 -10.28 9.64
N THR A 403 10.67 -11.24 10.48
CA THR A 403 11.02 -12.61 10.09
C THR A 403 9.97 -13.58 10.60
N THR A 404 9.68 -14.64 9.86
CA THR A 404 8.69 -15.65 10.27
C THR A 404 9.38 -16.84 10.89
N ASP A 405 8.80 -17.45 11.92
CA ASP A 405 9.43 -18.52 12.72
C ASP A 405 9.60 -19.87 11.97
N GLY A 406 9.52 -19.86 10.64
CA GLY A 406 9.73 -20.99 9.72
C GLY A 406 10.91 -20.82 8.74
N GLY A 407 11.78 -19.83 8.93
CA GLY A 407 13.00 -19.63 8.13
C GLY A 407 14.18 -19.24 9.02
N GLU A 408 15.27 -19.99 8.90
CA GLU A 408 16.51 -20.05 9.69
C GLU A 408 16.90 -18.83 10.54
N THR A 409 17.30 -19.12 11.79
CA THR A 409 17.99 -18.21 12.71
C THR A 409 19.13 -17.44 12.03
N PRO A 410 19.29 -16.13 12.28
CA PRO A 410 20.41 -15.38 11.73
C PRO A 410 21.71 -15.90 12.36
N VAL A 411 22.61 -16.39 11.53
CA VAL A 411 23.96 -16.75 11.94
C VAL A 411 24.78 -15.46 12.09
N ASP A 412 25.34 -15.26 13.28
CA ASP A 412 26.29 -14.21 13.65
C ASP A 412 27.42 -14.07 12.59
N PRO A 413 27.77 -12.87 12.11
CA PRO A 413 28.86 -12.72 11.14
C PRO A 413 30.21 -13.05 11.79
N GLU A 414 30.80 -14.18 11.41
CA GLU A 414 32.22 -14.44 11.66
C GLU A 414 33.11 -13.41 10.91
N PRO A 415 34.28 -13.06 11.46
CA PRO A 415 35.08 -11.95 10.98
C PRO A 415 35.65 -12.19 9.58
N ASP A 416 35.57 -11.12 8.78
CA ASP A 416 35.96 -11.00 7.38
C ASP A 416 37.38 -11.57 7.09
N PRO A 417 37.54 -12.56 6.18
CA PRO A 417 38.84 -12.94 5.68
C PRO A 417 39.34 -11.91 4.64
N GLU A 418 40.63 -11.58 4.70
CA GLU A 418 41.31 -10.62 3.80
C GLU A 418 41.01 -10.88 2.30
N PRO A 419 40.91 -9.84 1.46
CA PRO A 419 40.46 -9.97 0.08
C PRO A 419 41.48 -10.72 -0.79
N GLU A 420 41.02 -11.80 -1.42
CA GLU A 420 41.74 -12.44 -2.53
C GLU A 420 41.58 -11.63 -3.83
N PRO A 421 42.52 -11.76 -4.81
CA PRO A 421 42.56 -10.92 -6.00
C PRO A 421 41.38 -11.16 -6.95
N GLU A 422 40.83 -10.07 -7.50
CA GLU A 422 39.72 -10.09 -8.47
C GLU A 422 40.02 -10.97 -9.70
N PRO A 423 39.10 -11.86 -10.12
CA PRO A 423 39.16 -12.55 -11.39
C PRO A 423 38.77 -11.63 -12.56
N GLU A 424 39.36 -11.87 -13.74
CA GLU A 424 39.06 -11.15 -14.98
C GLU A 424 37.56 -11.27 -15.35
N PRO A 425 36.96 -10.23 -15.96
CA PRO A 425 35.54 -10.21 -16.27
C PRO A 425 35.15 -11.31 -17.26
N GLU A 426 34.14 -12.11 -16.87
CA GLU A 426 33.45 -13.02 -17.77
C GLU A 426 32.63 -12.24 -18.83
N PRO A 427 32.45 -12.81 -20.04
CA PRO A 427 31.70 -12.15 -21.11
C PRO A 427 30.23 -11.93 -20.74
N ASP A 428 29.69 -10.81 -21.20
CA ASP A 428 28.28 -10.41 -21.05
C ASP A 428 27.32 -11.59 -21.35
N PRO A 429 26.31 -11.84 -20.50
CA PRO A 429 25.24 -12.76 -20.84
C PRO A 429 24.47 -12.21 -22.05
N GLU A 430 24.28 -13.05 -23.07
CA GLU A 430 23.33 -12.76 -24.13
C GLU A 430 21.93 -12.53 -23.53
N PRO A 431 21.11 -11.62 -24.10
CA PRO A 431 19.77 -11.34 -23.61
C PRO A 431 18.94 -12.64 -23.63
N GLY A 432 18.67 -13.18 -22.45
CA GLY A 432 17.86 -14.38 -22.27
C GLY A 432 16.47 -14.15 -22.85
N THR A 433 16.14 -14.92 -23.88
CA THR A 433 14.76 -15.22 -24.26
C THR A 433 14.05 -15.82 -23.05
N SER A 434 12.91 -15.28 -22.64
CA SER A 434 12.14 -15.87 -21.54
C SER A 434 11.74 -17.31 -21.87
N ALA A 435 11.86 -18.21 -20.90
CA ALA A 435 11.56 -19.64 -21.07
C ALA A 435 10.06 -19.93 -20.91
N ASP A 436 9.17 -19.00 -21.28
CA ASP A 436 7.75 -19.14 -21.00
C ASP A 436 7.01 -19.93 -22.09
N ILE A 437 5.97 -20.66 -21.68
CA ILE A 437 4.98 -21.22 -22.61
C ILE A 437 3.79 -20.27 -22.65
N GLU A 438 3.46 -19.77 -23.85
CA GLU A 438 2.32 -18.88 -24.05
C GLU A 438 1.24 -19.58 -24.90
N LEU A 439 0.02 -19.67 -24.36
CA LEU A 439 -1.18 -20.14 -25.05
C LEU A 439 -2.08 -18.95 -25.37
N GLN A 440 -2.41 -18.76 -26.65
CA GLN A 440 -3.42 -17.78 -27.08
C GLN A 440 -4.70 -18.48 -27.53
N ILE A 441 -5.83 -18.05 -26.97
CA ILE A 441 -7.17 -18.55 -27.24
C ILE A 441 -7.96 -17.46 -27.99
N PRO A 442 -8.39 -17.69 -29.23
CA PRO A 442 -9.17 -16.69 -29.96
C PRO A 442 -10.56 -16.52 -29.33
N THR A 443 -10.91 -15.29 -29.01
CA THR A 443 -12.20 -14.95 -28.35
C THR A 443 -13.18 -14.28 -29.30
N ASP A 444 -12.68 -13.80 -30.45
CA ASP A 444 -13.39 -13.00 -31.46
C ASP A 444 -14.07 -11.74 -30.87
N ILE A 445 -13.56 -11.24 -29.74
CA ILE A 445 -14.03 -10.04 -29.04
C ILE A 445 -12.97 -8.95 -29.14
N GLU A 446 -13.25 -7.89 -29.91
CA GLU A 446 -12.29 -6.82 -30.21
C GLU A 446 -12.29 -5.67 -29.18
N ARG A 447 -12.85 -5.88 -27.98
CA ARG A 447 -12.94 -4.86 -26.93
C ARG A 447 -12.53 -5.45 -25.58
N GLU A 448 -12.29 -4.58 -24.61
CA GLU A 448 -12.04 -4.98 -23.23
C GLU A 448 -13.24 -5.72 -22.61
N TRP A 449 -12.95 -6.84 -21.94
CA TRP A 449 -13.87 -7.58 -21.09
C TRP A 449 -13.10 -8.27 -19.96
N PHE A 450 -13.85 -8.74 -18.96
CA PHE A 450 -13.31 -9.31 -17.73
C PHE A 450 -13.74 -10.75 -17.53
N ALA A 451 -12.82 -11.54 -17.00
CA ALA A 451 -12.98 -12.94 -16.68
C ALA A 451 -12.67 -13.24 -15.21
N GLU A 452 -13.15 -14.38 -14.75
CA GLU A 452 -12.75 -15.02 -13.49
C GLU A 452 -12.09 -16.36 -13.84
N ALA A 453 -11.11 -16.81 -13.06
CA ALA A 453 -10.54 -18.14 -13.21
C ALA A 453 -10.46 -18.87 -11.87
N ASP A 454 -10.80 -20.15 -11.85
CA ASP A 454 -10.81 -20.97 -10.63
C ASP A 454 -10.47 -22.44 -10.92
N ASP A 455 -10.60 -23.28 -9.87
CA ASP A 455 -10.45 -24.74 -9.91
C ASP A 455 -9.08 -25.20 -10.46
N PHE A 456 -8.00 -24.46 -10.14
CA PHE A 456 -6.65 -24.78 -10.58
C PHE A 456 -6.20 -26.17 -10.10
N ALA A 457 -5.65 -26.97 -11.02
CA ALA A 457 -5.10 -28.27 -10.67
C ALA A 457 -3.85 -28.59 -11.47
N ILE A 458 -2.89 -29.25 -10.80
CA ILE A 458 -1.72 -29.85 -11.45
C ILE A 458 -1.84 -31.37 -11.39
N ARG A 459 -1.54 -32.01 -12.52
CA ARG A 459 -1.32 -33.45 -12.58
C ARG A 459 0.10 -33.74 -13.01
N VAL A 460 0.74 -34.72 -12.38
CA VAL A 460 2.00 -35.28 -12.82
C VAL A 460 1.74 -36.68 -13.37
N ASN A 461 2.11 -36.93 -14.62
CA ASN A 461 1.88 -38.19 -15.33
C ASN A 461 0.42 -38.68 -15.26
N GLY A 462 -0.52 -37.73 -15.37
CA GLY A 462 -1.95 -38.01 -15.37
C GLY A 462 -2.59 -38.26 -13.99
N LYS A 463 -1.86 -38.10 -12.89
CA LYS A 463 -2.41 -38.16 -11.52
C LYS A 463 -2.37 -36.78 -10.85
N TYR A 464 -3.42 -36.43 -10.11
CA TYR A 464 -3.40 -35.25 -9.24
C TYR A 464 -2.31 -35.43 -8.19
N GLU A 465 -1.48 -34.40 -8.02
CA GLU A 465 -0.40 -34.40 -7.04
C GLU A 465 -0.81 -33.51 -5.88
N GLU A 466 -1.00 -34.10 -4.69
CA GLU A 466 -1.48 -33.37 -3.51
C GLU A 466 -0.38 -32.51 -2.87
N ASP A 467 0.89 -32.80 -3.20
CA ASP A 467 2.05 -32.06 -2.70
C ASP A 467 2.35 -30.78 -3.51
N ILE A 468 1.79 -30.65 -4.72
CA ILE A 468 1.88 -29.42 -5.52
C ILE A 468 0.63 -28.59 -5.29
N ILE A 469 0.73 -27.64 -4.37
CA ILE A 469 -0.38 -26.78 -3.94
C ILE A 469 -0.21 -25.36 -4.46
N LEU A 470 -1.32 -24.63 -4.50
CA LEU A 470 -1.34 -23.20 -4.81
C LEU A 470 -0.71 -22.44 -3.63
N GLU A 471 0.29 -21.62 -3.88
CA GLU A 471 0.88 -20.80 -2.83
C GLU A 471 -0.10 -19.71 -2.40
N GLY A 472 -0.15 -19.42 -1.10
CA GLY A 472 -1.05 -18.40 -0.56
C GLY A 472 -2.54 -18.75 -0.52
N ASN A 473 -2.93 -20.01 -0.77
CA ASN A 473 -4.33 -20.49 -0.80
C ASN A 473 -5.24 -19.76 -1.82
N ALA A 474 -4.69 -19.21 -2.91
CA ALA A 474 -5.47 -18.59 -3.97
C ALA A 474 -6.28 -19.65 -4.73
N THR A 475 -7.60 -19.76 -4.49
CA THR A 475 -8.47 -20.72 -5.20
C THR A 475 -9.17 -20.13 -6.41
N THR A 476 -9.16 -18.80 -6.56
CA THR A 476 -9.80 -18.05 -7.64
C THR A 476 -8.96 -16.81 -8.01
N LEU A 477 -9.05 -16.37 -9.26
CA LEU A 477 -8.59 -15.09 -9.79
C LEU A 477 -9.82 -14.34 -10.31
N HIS A 478 -10.11 -13.16 -9.79
CA HIS A 478 -11.23 -12.32 -10.25
C HIS A 478 -10.71 -11.11 -11.04
N GLY A 479 -11.53 -10.54 -11.92
CA GLY A 479 -11.18 -9.33 -12.65
C GLY A 479 -10.03 -9.50 -13.64
N VAL A 480 -9.84 -10.71 -14.18
CA VAL A 480 -8.84 -11.00 -15.21
C VAL A 480 -9.20 -10.19 -16.45
N LYS A 481 -8.34 -9.26 -16.83
CA LYS A 481 -8.60 -8.32 -17.91
C LYS A 481 -8.17 -8.91 -19.25
N VAL A 482 -9.06 -8.83 -20.23
CA VAL A 482 -8.81 -9.25 -21.62
C VAL A 482 -9.10 -8.07 -22.53
N SER A 483 -8.04 -7.43 -23.03
CA SER A 483 -8.10 -6.21 -23.85
C SER A 483 -7.67 -6.42 -25.31
N GLU A 484 -6.99 -7.53 -25.61
CA GLU A 484 -6.71 -7.99 -26.97
C GLU A 484 -7.78 -8.97 -27.51
N SER A 485 -7.79 -9.17 -28.83
CA SER A 485 -8.70 -10.11 -29.52
C SER A 485 -8.52 -11.59 -29.14
N ASN A 486 -7.48 -11.93 -28.36
CA ASN A 486 -7.19 -13.26 -27.85
C ASN A 486 -7.02 -13.23 -26.33
N LEU A 487 -7.54 -14.24 -25.64
CA LEU A 487 -7.21 -14.52 -24.25
C LEU A 487 -5.85 -15.22 -24.16
N LYS A 488 -4.93 -14.69 -23.37
CA LYS A 488 -3.58 -15.25 -23.16
C LYS A 488 -3.52 -16.03 -21.84
N VAL A 489 -2.81 -17.16 -21.86
CA VAL A 489 -2.43 -17.94 -20.67
C VAL A 489 -0.93 -18.24 -20.77
N THR A 490 -0.15 -17.75 -19.81
CA THR A 490 1.30 -17.90 -19.78
C THR A 490 1.71 -18.82 -18.64
N LEU A 491 2.56 -19.79 -18.92
CA LEU A 491 3.18 -20.65 -17.93
C LEU A 491 4.68 -20.32 -17.83
N SER A 492 5.11 -19.94 -16.63
CA SER A 492 6.47 -19.50 -16.31
C SER A 492 7.11 -20.40 -15.25
N GLY A 493 8.43 -20.33 -15.11
CA GLY A 493 9.20 -21.15 -14.17
C GLY A 493 9.35 -22.62 -14.60
N ILE A 494 9.08 -22.93 -15.87
CA ILE A 494 9.09 -24.31 -16.39
C ILE A 494 10.50 -24.94 -16.42
N GLU A 495 11.55 -24.13 -16.26
CA GLU A 495 12.92 -24.57 -16.00
C GLU A 495 13.07 -25.33 -14.68
N ASN A 496 12.15 -25.15 -13.75
CA ASN A 496 12.09 -25.88 -12.48
C ASN A 496 11.48 -27.27 -12.62
N LEU A 497 10.86 -27.59 -13.76
CA LEU A 497 10.26 -28.90 -13.98
C LEU A 497 11.35 -29.99 -14.19
N PRO A 498 11.24 -31.12 -13.48
CA PRO A 498 11.99 -32.34 -13.78
C PRO A 498 11.83 -32.80 -15.24
N SER A 499 12.91 -33.29 -15.84
CA SER A 499 12.88 -33.89 -17.19
C SER A 499 12.20 -35.26 -17.17
N GLY A 500 11.46 -35.57 -18.23
CA GLY A 500 10.84 -36.88 -18.47
C GLY A 500 9.44 -37.09 -17.89
N ASP A 501 9.00 -36.28 -16.92
CA ASP A 501 7.63 -36.31 -16.39
C ASP A 501 6.71 -35.35 -17.15
N GLU A 502 5.44 -35.72 -17.29
CA GLU A 502 4.42 -34.86 -17.88
C GLU A 502 3.67 -34.07 -16.80
N TYR A 503 3.83 -32.76 -16.82
CA TYR A 503 3.10 -31.82 -15.97
C TYR A 503 1.89 -31.26 -16.71
N THR A 504 0.70 -31.46 -16.17
CA THR A 504 -0.54 -30.90 -16.72
C THR A 504 -1.10 -29.83 -15.81
N TYR A 505 -1.19 -28.61 -16.32
CA TYR A 505 -1.84 -27.48 -15.67
C TYR A 505 -3.28 -27.36 -16.20
N GLU A 506 -4.27 -27.54 -15.33
CA GLU A 506 -5.69 -27.35 -15.64
C GLU A 506 -6.24 -26.11 -14.95
N LEU A 507 -7.05 -25.33 -15.67
CA LEU A 507 -7.79 -24.19 -15.14
C LEU A 507 -9.13 -24.00 -15.86
N TRP A 508 -10.04 -23.33 -15.17
CA TRP A 508 -11.38 -22.99 -15.65
C TRP A 508 -11.55 -21.48 -15.65
N ILE A 509 -11.98 -20.91 -16.77
CA ILE A 509 -12.08 -19.46 -16.98
C ILE A 509 -13.53 -19.10 -17.34
N TRP A 510 -14.15 -18.23 -16.55
CA TRP A 510 -15.51 -17.74 -16.66
C TRP A 510 -15.51 -16.32 -17.22
N VAL A 511 -16.48 -16.00 -18.08
CA VAL A 511 -16.74 -14.58 -18.41
C VAL A 511 -17.52 -13.96 -17.26
N GLU A 512 -17.05 -12.84 -16.70
CA GLU A 512 -17.79 -12.17 -15.63
C GLU A 512 -19.20 -11.77 -16.08
N GLU A 513 -20.17 -11.85 -15.17
CA GLU A 513 -21.59 -11.61 -15.48
C GLU A 513 -21.84 -10.23 -16.13
N GLU A 514 -21.14 -9.19 -15.67
CA GLU A 514 -21.22 -7.85 -16.24
C GLU A 514 -20.71 -7.82 -17.69
N SER A 515 -19.55 -8.46 -17.96
CA SER A 515 -18.99 -8.61 -19.30
C SER A 515 -19.89 -9.43 -20.21
N TRP A 516 -20.42 -10.54 -19.72
CA TRP A 516 -21.32 -11.43 -20.45
C TRP A 516 -22.63 -10.75 -20.87
N ASN A 517 -23.19 -9.91 -19.99
CA ASN A 517 -24.38 -9.12 -20.28
C ASN A 517 -24.11 -8.03 -21.32
N ALA A 518 -22.88 -7.52 -21.37
CA ALA A 518 -22.43 -6.56 -22.37
C ALA A 518 -22.10 -7.19 -23.75
N PHE A 519 -22.07 -8.53 -23.85
CA PHE A 519 -21.91 -9.20 -25.13
C PHE A 519 -23.14 -9.03 -26.02
N THR A 520 -22.95 -9.04 -27.33
CA THR A 520 -24.05 -9.09 -28.30
C THR A 520 -24.61 -10.50 -28.38
N ASP A 521 -25.82 -10.66 -28.91
CA ASP A 521 -26.43 -11.99 -29.10
C ASP A 521 -25.59 -12.88 -30.03
N ALA A 522 -24.87 -12.30 -30.99
CA ALA A 522 -23.98 -13.03 -31.89
C ALA A 522 -22.73 -13.53 -31.15
N GLU A 523 -22.12 -12.69 -30.30
CA GLU A 523 -20.97 -13.06 -29.47
C GLU A 523 -21.34 -14.14 -28.46
N ARG A 524 -22.44 -13.97 -27.71
CA ARG A 524 -22.92 -15.00 -26.78
C ARG A 524 -23.19 -16.33 -27.49
N LYS A 525 -23.75 -16.29 -28.70
CA LYS A 525 -24.00 -17.49 -29.49
C LYS A 525 -22.72 -18.16 -29.99
N ALA A 526 -21.66 -17.40 -30.26
CA ALA A 526 -20.35 -17.95 -30.63
C ALA A 526 -19.65 -18.63 -29.44
N TRP A 527 -19.96 -18.19 -28.22
CA TRP A 527 -19.37 -18.69 -26.97
C TRP A 527 -20.08 -19.91 -26.36
N VAL A 528 -21.33 -20.19 -26.74
CA VAL A 528 -22.12 -21.29 -26.16
C VAL A 528 -22.21 -22.45 -27.16
N SER A 529 -21.84 -23.65 -26.71
CA SER A 529 -21.92 -24.91 -27.49
C SER A 529 -23.36 -25.28 -27.87
N GLY A 530 -24.33 -24.87 -27.05
CA GLY A 530 -25.76 -25.10 -27.24
C GLY A 530 -26.27 -26.45 -26.71
N ASP A 531 -25.37 -27.40 -26.45
CA ASP A 531 -25.64 -28.72 -25.84
C ASP A 531 -25.16 -28.81 -24.38
N GLY A 532 -24.30 -27.89 -23.94
CA GLY A 532 -23.78 -27.81 -22.57
C GLY A 532 -22.51 -28.64 -22.33
N ASP A 533 -22.11 -29.46 -23.30
CA ASP A 533 -20.92 -30.32 -23.25
C ASP A 533 -19.65 -29.62 -23.75
N GLY A 534 -19.78 -28.36 -24.19
CA GLY A 534 -18.66 -27.55 -24.67
C GLY A 534 -18.26 -27.87 -26.11
N THR A 535 -17.53 -26.95 -26.73
CA THR A 535 -16.96 -27.09 -28.07
C THR A 535 -15.45 -27.16 -27.94
N ASP A 536 -14.85 -28.22 -28.46
CA ASP A 536 -13.40 -28.33 -28.59
C ASP A 536 -12.89 -27.26 -29.58
N ILE A 537 -12.07 -26.35 -29.07
CA ILE A 537 -11.45 -25.26 -29.85
C ILE A 537 -9.92 -25.39 -29.88
N THR A 538 -9.37 -26.53 -29.46
CA THR A 538 -7.93 -26.77 -29.33
C THR A 538 -7.14 -26.40 -30.58
N GLU A 539 -7.64 -26.75 -31.76
CA GLU A 539 -7.00 -26.48 -33.06
C GLU A 539 -7.05 -25.00 -33.47
N LYS A 540 -7.90 -24.18 -32.84
CA LYS A 540 -7.94 -22.73 -33.06
C LYS A 540 -6.93 -21.97 -32.20
N CYS A 541 -6.47 -22.58 -31.11
CA CYS A 541 -5.52 -21.97 -30.19
C CYS A 541 -4.09 -22.09 -30.70
N THR A 542 -3.27 -21.07 -30.45
CA THR A 542 -1.84 -21.10 -30.76
C THR A 542 -1.04 -21.27 -29.47
N VAL A 543 0.04 -22.03 -29.52
CA VAL A 543 0.95 -22.19 -28.38
C VAL A 543 2.37 -21.96 -28.84
N THR A 544 3.10 -21.16 -28.08
CA THR A 544 4.52 -20.89 -28.24
C THR A 544 5.24 -21.52 -27.05
N ALA A 545 6.33 -22.23 -27.30
CA ALA A 545 7.12 -22.90 -26.28
C ALA A 545 8.61 -22.79 -26.61
N PRO A 546 9.51 -22.72 -25.60
CA PRO A 546 10.95 -22.69 -25.81
C PRO A 546 11.50 -24.05 -26.30
N GLU A 547 12.71 -24.04 -26.87
CA GLU A 547 13.39 -25.28 -27.27
C GLU A 547 13.66 -26.18 -26.05
N GLY A 548 13.56 -27.51 -26.24
CA GLY A 548 13.73 -28.51 -25.19
C GLY A 548 12.46 -28.84 -24.38
N TYR A 549 11.30 -28.34 -24.82
CA TYR A 549 10.00 -28.62 -24.21
C TYR A 549 9.01 -29.14 -25.25
N SER A 550 8.41 -30.29 -24.94
CA SER A 550 7.26 -30.84 -25.66
C SER A 550 5.97 -30.37 -25.00
N VAL A 551 5.16 -29.57 -25.72
CA VAL A 551 3.91 -28.99 -25.20
C VAL A 551 2.70 -29.46 -25.99
N ARG A 552 1.69 -29.95 -25.27
CA ARG A 552 0.34 -30.22 -25.81
C ARG A 552 -0.70 -29.40 -25.05
N LYS A 553 -1.82 -29.12 -25.70
CA LYS A 553 -2.90 -28.29 -25.16
C LYS A 553 -4.25 -28.92 -25.45
N ASN A 554 -5.21 -28.75 -24.56
CA ASN A 554 -6.62 -29.02 -24.82
C ASN A 554 -7.42 -27.82 -24.34
N VAL A 555 -8.30 -27.29 -25.20
CA VAL A 555 -9.14 -26.12 -24.86
C VAL A 555 -10.57 -26.38 -25.29
N TYR A 556 -11.49 -26.31 -24.34
CA TYR A 556 -12.93 -26.48 -24.55
C TYR A 556 -13.66 -25.22 -24.12
N ALA A 557 -14.45 -24.62 -24.99
CA ALA A 557 -15.23 -23.42 -24.72
C ALA A 557 -16.74 -23.69 -24.71
N GLY A 558 -17.51 -22.93 -23.95
CA GLY A 558 -18.97 -23.05 -23.97
C GLY A 558 -19.52 -24.21 -23.15
N LEU A 559 -18.77 -24.66 -22.14
CA LEU A 559 -19.21 -25.65 -21.16
C LEU A 559 -20.25 -25.01 -20.21
N GLY A 560 -21.26 -25.78 -19.77
CA GLY A 560 -22.31 -25.28 -18.87
C GLY A 560 -21.75 -24.87 -17.50
N GLY A 561 -21.85 -23.59 -17.15
CA GLY A 561 -21.25 -23.01 -15.94
C GLY A 561 -22.22 -22.59 -14.84
N GLN A 562 -21.72 -21.80 -13.87
CA GLN A 562 -22.56 -21.15 -12.85
C GLN A 562 -23.38 -20.00 -13.45
N LYS A 563 -24.63 -19.82 -12.98
CA LYS A 563 -25.48 -18.64 -13.26
C LYS A 563 -25.62 -18.27 -14.76
N ASP A 564 -25.79 -19.26 -15.64
CA ASP A 564 -26.01 -19.10 -17.08
C ASP A 564 -24.83 -18.50 -17.89
N THR A 565 -23.62 -18.45 -17.33
CA THR A 565 -22.39 -18.05 -18.06
C THR A 565 -21.60 -19.28 -18.53
N PRO A 566 -21.11 -19.32 -19.79
CA PRO A 566 -20.24 -20.39 -20.26
C PRO A 566 -18.81 -20.22 -19.72
N TYR A 567 -18.08 -21.34 -19.57
CA TYR A 567 -16.65 -21.31 -19.24
C TYR A 567 -15.76 -21.94 -20.32
N ILE A 568 -14.48 -21.60 -20.24
CA ILE A 568 -13.39 -22.20 -21.01
C ILE A 568 -12.57 -23.09 -20.08
N LYS A 569 -12.48 -24.38 -20.39
CA LYS A 569 -11.51 -25.27 -19.74
C LYS A 569 -10.22 -25.26 -20.54
N VAL A 570 -9.11 -25.01 -19.87
CA VAL A 570 -7.77 -25.05 -20.45
C VAL A 570 -6.97 -26.16 -19.79
N SER A 571 -6.20 -26.90 -20.58
CA SER A 571 -5.22 -27.85 -20.08
C SER A 571 -3.93 -27.74 -20.89
N ILE A 572 -2.83 -27.34 -20.25
CA ILE A 572 -1.50 -27.26 -20.85
C ILE A 572 -0.68 -28.40 -20.28
N HIS A 573 -0.17 -29.28 -21.13
CA HIS A 573 0.66 -30.40 -20.72
C HIS A 573 2.07 -30.18 -21.25
N VAL A 574 3.04 -30.27 -20.34
CA VAL A 574 4.43 -29.89 -20.56
C VAL A 574 5.29 -31.08 -20.18
N VAL A 575 6.16 -31.47 -21.10
CA VAL A 575 7.25 -32.42 -20.86
C VAL A 575 8.53 -31.70 -21.19
N ARG A 576 9.47 -31.69 -20.26
CA ARG A 576 10.84 -31.26 -20.53
C ARG A 576 11.60 -32.45 -21.12
N ASP A 577 12.15 -32.26 -22.33
CA ASP A 577 12.77 -33.32 -23.14
C ASP A 577 14.02 -33.93 -22.50
#